data_AF-A0A5C7XIA0-F1
#
_entry.id   AF-A0A5C7XIA0-F1
#
_cell.length_a   1.000
_cell.length_b   1.000
_cell.length_c   1.000
_cell.angle_alpha   90.00
_cell.angle_beta   90.00
_cell.angle_gamma   90.00
#
_symmetry.space_group_name_H-M   'P 1'
#
loop_
_entity.id
_entity.type
_entity.pdbx_description
1 polymer ?
#
loop_
_entity_poly.entity_id
_entity_poly.type
_entity_poly.pdbx_seq_one_letter_code
_entity_poly.pdbx_strand_id
1 'polypeptide(L)'
;LFAVFDVYRNGGFGRLLTAGADRRTALQVSKHVQRRWGAFGRTGEPGDGWPAYTAQERAVMVFDRRSRLEYDPAQERRKAWAGFTLAR
;
A
#
# COMPACT_ATOMS: atom_id res chain seq x y z
N LEU A 1 12.64 2.37 7.53
CA LEU A 1 11.62 1.30 7.41
C LEU A 1 10.29 1.94 7.04
N PHE A 2 9.77 1.70 5.82
CA PHE A 2 8.40 1.88 5.27
C PHE A 2 8.44 2.14 3.74
N ALA A 3 9.19 1.31 3.03
CA ALA A 3 9.26 1.27 1.57
C ALA A 3 9.31 -0.20 1.08
N VAL A 4 8.63 -1.11 1.76
CA VAL A 4 8.99 -2.54 1.65
C VAL A 4 8.17 -3.32 0.62
N PHE A 5 7.01 -2.88 0.13
CA PHE A 5 6.19 -3.82 -0.66
C PHE A 5 5.74 -3.45 -2.07
N ASP A 6 6.09 -2.31 -2.69
CA ASP A 6 5.76 -2.18 -4.13
C ASP A 6 6.58 -1.19 -4.98
N VAL A 7 7.86 -0.96 -4.67
CA VAL A 7 8.70 -0.09 -5.51
C VAL A 7 9.19 -0.77 -6.80
N TYR A 8 9.09 -2.11 -6.93
CA TYR A 8 10.03 -2.81 -7.80
C TYR A 8 9.59 -3.27 -9.19
N ARG A 9 8.33 -3.11 -9.65
CA ARG A 9 7.93 -3.90 -10.84
C ARG A 9 7.30 -3.26 -12.05
N ASN A 10 6.95 -1.97 -12.04
CA ASN A 10 6.66 -1.24 -13.28
C ASN A 10 7.40 0.10 -13.23
N GLY A 11 8.36 0.27 -14.15
CA GLY A 11 9.34 1.36 -14.24
C GLY A 11 8.80 2.78 -14.45
N GLY A 12 7.60 3.08 -13.96
CA GLY A 12 6.99 4.42 -13.90
C GLY A 12 6.46 4.82 -12.51
N PHE A 13 6.08 3.87 -11.64
CA PHE A 13 5.41 4.19 -10.36
C PHE A 13 6.39 4.45 -9.19
N GLY A 14 7.54 3.78 -9.15
CA GLY A 14 8.58 4.01 -8.14
C GLY A 14 9.42 5.28 -8.36
N ARG A 15 9.43 5.84 -9.58
CA ARG A 15 10.18 7.07 -9.90
C ARG A 15 9.57 8.33 -9.29
N LEU A 16 8.33 8.27 -8.79
CA LEU A 16 7.71 9.40 -8.11
C LEU A 16 8.25 9.63 -6.69
N LEU A 17 8.90 8.63 -6.09
CA LEU A 17 9.63 8.77 -4.82
C LEU A 17 11.11 9.11 -5.04
N THR A 18 11.70 8.70 -6.18
CA THR A 18 13.17 8.69 -6.35
C THR A 18 13.70 9.65 -7.43
N ALA A 19 12.86 10.52 -8.01
CA ALA A 19 13.33 11.58 -8.90
C ALA A 19 12.69 12.92 -8.51
N GLY A 20 13.22 13.56 -7.46
CA GLY A 20 12.79 14.92 -7.07
C GLY A 20 11.44 15.01 -6.36
N ALA A 21 11.04 13.97 -5.61
CA ALA A 21 9.82 14.00 -4.80
C ALA A 21 9.95 15.05 -3.68
N ASP A 22 9.35 16.21 -3.91
CA ASP A 22 9.25 17.34 -3.00
C ASP A 22 9.17 16.87 -1.54
N ARG A 23 10.17 17.21 -0.70
CA ARG A 23 10.30 16.80 0.71
C ARG A 23 8.98 16.92 1.48
N ARG A 24 8.16 17.89 1.10
CA ARG A 24 6.80 18.12 1.60
C ARG A 24 5.90 16.90 1.39
N THR A 25 5.88 16.32 0.19
CA THR A 25 5.10 15.10 -0.13
C THR A 25 5.51 13.94 0.77
N ALA A 26 6.81 13.67 0.92
CA ALA A 26 7.30 12.58 1.74
C ALA A 26 6.92 12.75 3.23
N LEU A 27 6.99 13.98 3.73
CA LEU A 27 6.55 14.32 5.09
C LEU A 27 5.04 14.16 5.27
N GLN A 28 4.23 14.54 4.27
CA GLN A 28 2.77 14.39 4.32
C GLN A 28 2.37 12.91 4.35
N VAL A 29 2.96 12.08 3.48
CA VAL A 29 2.73 10.64 3.47
C VAL A 29 3.11 10.02 4.82
N SER A 30 4.28 10.37 5.35
CA SER A 30 4.75 9.87 6.64
C SER A 30 3.81 10.25 7.78
N LYS A 31 3.35 11.50 7.84
CA LYS A 31 2.34 11.95 8.81
C LYS A 31 1.02 11.20 8.69
N HIS A 32 0.58 10.91 7.46
CA HIS A 32 -0.65 10.16 7.21
C HIS A 32 -0.55 8.72 7.74
N VAL A 33 0.55 8.03 7.42
CA VAL A 33 0.81 6.68 7.90
C VAL A 33 0.87 6.65 9.44
N GLN A 34 1.65 7.55 10.04
CA GLN A 34 1.77 7.63 11.51
C GLN A 34 0.42 7.88 12.19
N ARG A 35 -0.40 8.79 11.66
CA ARG A 35 -1.73 9.09 12.23
C ARG A 35 -2.63 7.87 12.20
N ARG A 36 -2.68 7.15 11.06
CA ARG A 36 -3.53 5.96 10.91
C ARG A 36 -3.02 4.81 11.76
N TRP A 37 -1.70 4.63 11.85
CA TRP A 37 -1.10 3.61 12.72
C TRP A 37 -1.42 3.87 14.19
N GLY A 38 -1.37 5.14 14.62
CA GLY A 38 -1.77 5.55 15.96
C GLY A 38 -3.26 5.33 16.24
N ALA A 39 -4.14 5.52 15.25
CA ALA A 39 -5.56 5.18 15.37
C ALA A 39 -5.75 3.66 15.52
N PHE A 40 -5.14 2.89 14.63
CA PHE A 40 -5.18 1.43 14.66
C PHE A 40 -4.72 0.86 16.00
N GLY A 41 -3.61 1.36 16.56
CA GLY A 41 -3.12 0.89 17.86
C GLY A 41 -4.06 1.19 19.04
N ARG A 42 -4.97 2.16 18.90
CA ARG A 42 -5.95 2.52 19.95
C ARG A 42 -7.31 1.85 19.78
N THR A 43 -7.80 1.74 18.55
CA THR A 43 -9.19 1.33 18.26
C THR A 43 -9.29 0.05 17.45
N GLY A 44 -8.18 -0.49 16.95
CA GLY A 44 -8.18 -1.58 15.97
C GLY A 44 -8.55 -1.12 14.55
N GLU A 45 -8.85 0.16 14.35
CA GLU A 45 -9.29 0.70 13.06
C GLU A 45 -8.35 1.84 12.60
N PRO A 46 -7.78 1.76 11.38
CA PRO A 46 -6.88 2.78 10.85
C PRO A 46 -7.60 4.07 10.42
N GLY A 47 -8.92 4.17 10.61
CA GLY A 47 -9.77 5.32 10.29
C GLY A 47 -10.44 5.28 8.92
N ASP A 48 -11.34 6.23 8.68
CA ASP A 48 -12.26 6.25 7.55
C ASP A 48 -11.61 6.06 6.17
N GLY A 49 -12.38 5.45 5.26
CA GLY A 49 -12.01 5.21 3.86
C GLY A 49 -10.98 4.09 3.65
N TRP A 50 -10.64 3.33 4.70
CA TRP A 50 -9.84 2.11 4.60
C TRP A 50 -10.64 0.94 5.21
N PRO A 51 -11.44 0.22 4.39
CA PRO A 51 -12.24 -0.89 4.87
C PRO A 51 -11.34 -2.06 5.32
N ALA A 52 -11.91 -2.94 6.14
CA ALA A 52 -11.26 -4.19 6.49
C ALA A 52 -10.94 -5.01 5.23
N TYR A 53 -9.78 -5.64 5.22
CA TYR A 53 -9.39 -6.47 4.09
C TYR A 53 -10.30 -7.70 4.01
N THR A 54 -10.98 -7.86 2.87
CA THR A 54 -11.76 -9.06 2.55
C THR A 54 -11.13 -9.79 1.38
N ALA A 55 -11.27 -11.12 1.33
CA ALA A 55 -10.78 -11.89 0.20
C ALA A 55 -11.61 -11.63 -1.08
N GLN A 56 -12.76 -11.00 -0.98
CA GLN A 56 -13.60 -10.66 -2.12
C GLN A 56 -13.11 -9.38 -2.79
N GLU A 57 -12.98 -8.30 -2.02
CA GLU A 57 -12.64 -6.97 -2.52
C GLU A 57 -11.13 -6.73 -2.58
N ARG A 58 -10.38 -7.37 -1.66
CA ARG A 58 -8.92 -7.24 -1.52
C ARG A 58 -8.46 -5.78 -1.56
N ALA A 59 -9.17 -4.94 -0.84
CA ALA A 59 -8.93 -3.51 -0.82
C ALA A 59 -7.60 -3.17 -0.13
N VAL A 60 -6.75 -2.40 -0.79
CA VAL A 60 -5.44 -1.97 -0.30
C VAL A 60 -5.35 -0.44 -0.38
N MET A 61 -4.89 0.19 0.70
CA MET A 61 -4.61 1.63 0.72
C MET A 61 -3.21 1.90 0.16
N VAL A 62 -3.13 2.69 -0.90
CA VAL A 62 -1.87 3.16 -1.49
C VAL A 62 -1.58 4.57 -1.00
N PHE A 63 -0.45 4.74 -0.33
CA PHE A 63 0.02 6.04 0.14
C PHE A 63 1.00 6.68 -0.85
N ASP A 64 0.57 7.79 -1.45
CA ASP A 64 1.36 8.65 -2.34
C ASP A 64 0.92 10.12 -2.12
N ARG A 65 1.29 11.07 -2.99
CA ARG A 65 0.80 12.47 -2.98
C ARG A 65 -0.70 12.57 -2.74
N ARG A 66 -1.47 11.66 -3.32
CA ARG A 66 -2.89 11.45 -3.05
C ARG A 66 -3.08 10.00 -2.67
N SER A 67 -3.46 9.78 -1.42
CA SER A 67 -3.80 8.43 -0.94
C SER A 67 -5.06 7.95 -1.64
N ARG A 68 -5.08 6.68 -2.05
CA ARG A 68 -6.21 6.08 -2.77
C ARG A 68 -6.38 4.63 -2.35
N LEU A 69 -7.61 4.14 -2.45
CA LEU A 69 -7.95 2.74 -2.25
C LEU A 69 -7.92 2.04 -3.60
N GLU A 70 -7.19 0.93 -3.69
CA GLU A 70 -7.15 0.07 -4.88
C GLU A 70 -7.72 -1.32 -4.54
N TYR A 71 -8.47 -1.90 -5.47
CA TYR A 71 -9.15 -3.18 -5.30
C TYR A 71 -8.46 -4.27 -6.13
N ASP A 72 -8.15 -5.40 -5.50
CA ASP A 72 -7.40 -6.56 -6.06
C ASP A 72 -6.18 -6.16 -6.92
N PRO A 73 -5.21 -5.41 -6.36
CA PRO A 73 -4.01 -5.03 -7.09
C PRO A 73 -3.24 -6.29 -7.52
N ALA A 74 -2.89 -6.35 -8.80
CA ALA A 74 -2.13 -7.45 -9.41
C ALA A 74 -2.78 -8.85 -9.30
N GLN A 75 -4.11 -8.90 -9.51
CA GLN A 75 -4.90 -10.14 -9.61
C GLN A 75 -4.21 -11.25 -10.43
N GLU A 76 -3.67 -10.92 -11.60
CA GLU A 76 -3.07 -11.89 -12.53
C GLU A 76 -1.85 -12.58 -11.96
N ARG A 77 -1.00 -11.84 -11.25
CA ARG A 77 0.15 -12.40 -10.54
C ARG A 77 -0.33 -13.30 -9.40
N ARG A 78 -1.28 -12.84 -8.57
CA ARG A 78 -1.84 -13.66 -7.49
C ARG A 78 -2.40 -14.98 -8.02
N LYS A 79 -3.14 -14.96 -9.14
CA LYS A 79 -3.63 -16.16 -9.82
C LYS A 79 -2.48 -17.08 -10.26
N ALA A 80 -1.43 -16.52 -10.87
CA ALA A 80 -0.27 -17.28 -11.31
C ALA A 80 0.46 -18.00 -10.17
N TRP A 81 0.49 -17.40 -8.97
CA TRP A 81 1.13 -17.99 -7.78
C TRP A 81 0.18 -18.85 -6.92
N ALA A 82 -1.14 -18.78 -7.11
CA ALA A 82 -2.11 -19.50 -6.26
C ALA A 82 -1.97 -21.03 -6.30
N GLY A 83 -1.41 -21.58 -7.39
CA GLY A 83 -1.11 -23.01 -7.53
C GLY A 83 0.36 -23.36 -7.27
N PHE A 84 1.21 -22.38 -6.96
CA PHE A 84 2.63 -22.62 -6.72
C PHE A 84 2.82 -23.08 -5.26
N THR A 85 3.11 -24.36 -5.08
CA THR A 85 3.60 -24.89 -3.80
C THR A 85 5.10 -25.10 -3.94
N LEU A 86 5.89 -24.63 -2.98
CA LEU A 86 7.30 -25.07 -2.86
C LEU A 86 7.26 -26.57 -2.54
N ALA A 87 7.32 -27.40 -3.57
CA ALA A 87 7.46 -28.84 -3.43
C ALA A 87 8.73 -29.11 -2.62
N ARG A 88 8.59 -29.98 -1.61
CA ARG A 88 9.62 -30.39 -0.66
C ARG A 88 10.61 -31.36 -1.29
#